data_AF-G8SF33-F1
#
_entry.id   AF-G8SF33-F1
#
_cell.length_a   1.000
_cell.length_b   1.000
_cell.length_c   1.000
_cell.angle_alpha   90.00
_cell.angle_beta   90.00
_cell.angle_gamma   90.00
#
_symmetry.space_group_name_H-M   'P 1'
#
loop_
_entity.id
_entity.type
_entity.pdbx_description
1 polymer ?
#
loop_
_entity_poly.entity_id
_entity_poly.type
_entity_poly.pdbx_seq_one_letter_code
_entity_poly.pdbx_strand_id
1 'polypeptide(L)'
;MRRKFFVPADVVLLRTGAEVPSSAFDTICRAVETLLDQGHRGAVYELVGMARVPGHQPAGMSGAVLERIGLLQNGLLHQDTAAVVDAMFDAEGTSVVVAAVFA
;
A
#
# COMPACT_ATOMS: atom_id res chain seq x y z
N MET A 1 2.53 28.41 17.24
CA MET A 1 3.62 28.13 16.29
C MET A 1 3.19 27.00 15.36
N ARG A 2 2.91 27.27 14.08
CA ARG A 2 2.66 26.22 13.08
C ARG A 2 4.02 25.78 12.53
N ARG A 3 4.45 24.55 12.83
CA ARG A 3 5.65 23.96 12.20
C ARG A 3 5.35 23.84 10.71
N LYS A 4 6.12 24.53 9.87
CA LYS A 4 6.11 24.33 8.43
C LYS A 4 6.87 23.03 8.18
N PHE A 5 6.16 21.95 7.89
CA PHE A 5 6.76 20.72 7.43
C PHE A 5 7.24 20.96 5.99
N PHE A 6 8.54 20.82 5.76
CA PHE A 6 9.11 20.83 4.43
C PHE A 6 8.94 19.43 3.87
N VAL A 7 7.96 19.26 2.97
CA VAL A 7 7.72 18.01 2.25
C VAL A 7 8.29 18.21 0.84
N PRO A 8 9.25 17.38 0.38
CA PRO A 8 9.75 17.44 -0.99
C PRO A 8 8.61 17.21 -2.00
N ALA A 9 8.66 17.86 -3.17
CA ALA A 9 7.60 17.85 -4.20
C ALA A 9 7.24 16.45 -4.79
N ASP A 10 7.92 15.39 -4.35
CA ASP A 10 7.77 14.01 -4.85
C ASP A 10 7.30 13.03 -3.76
N VAL A 11 6.60 13.52 -2.74
CA VAL A 11 6.11 12.72 -1.61
C VAL A 11 4.60 12.90 -1.43
N VAL A 12 3.91 11.77 -1.25
CA VAL A 12 2.50 11.69 -0.87
C VAL A 12 2.41 11.51 0.63
N LEU A 13 1.68 12.42 1.29
CA LEU A 13 1.31 12.25 2.69
C LEU A 13 0.03 11.42 2.77
N LEU A 14 0.16 10.19 3.27
CA LEU A 14 -0.95 9.30 3.54
C LEU A 14 -1.71 9.77 4.78
N ARG A 15 -3.01 9.44 4.87
CA ARG A 15 -3.83 9.80 6.05
C ARG A 15 -3.30 9.23 7.37
N THR A 16 -2.51 8.16 7.30
CA THR A 16 -1.86 7.52 8.46
C THR A 16 -0.71 8.38 9.00
N GLY A 17 -0.37 9.47 8.31
CA GLY A 17 0.79 10.32 8.59
C GLY A 17 2.08 9.82 7.95
N ALA A 18 2.05 8.68 7.24
CA ALA A 18 3.20 8.16 6.51
C ALA A 18 3.47 9.00 5.26
N GLU A 19 4.75 9.27 5.02
CA GLU A 19 5.26 9.94 3.83
C GLU A 19 5.84 8.87 2.89
N VAL A 20 5.32 8.80 1.66
CA VAL A 20 5.73 7.80 0.66
C VAL A 20 6.09 8.50 -0.64
N PRO A 21 7.17 8.11 -1.36
CA PRO A 21 7.47 8.68 -2.68
C PRO A 21 6.28 8.54 -3.63
N SER A 22 5.92 9.59 -4.37
CA SER A 22 4.78 9.59 -5.30
C SER A 22 4.86 8.45 -6.34
N SER A 23 6.07 8.14 -6.81
CA SER A 23 6.31 7.03 -7.75
C SER A 23 6.04 5.66 -7.13
N ALA A 24 6.38 5.47 -5.86
CA ALA A 24 6.09 4.24 -5.12
C ALA A 24 4.58 4.12 -4.89
N PHE A 25 3.93 5.19 -4.44
CA PHE A 25 2.49 5.25 -4.27
C PHE A 25 1.73 4.84 -5.54
N ASP A 26 2.01 5.48 -6.67
CA ASP A 26 1.35 5.19 -7.95
C ASP A 26 1.58 3.73 -8.40
N THR A 27 2.79 3.22 -8.22
CA THR A 27 3.14 1.84 -8.57
C THR A 27 2.36 0.84 -7.73
N ILE A 28 2.26 1.08 -6.41
CA ILE A 28 1.54 0.20 -5.49
C ILE A 28 0.04 0.24 -5.79
N CYS A 29 -0.56 1.42 -6.01
CA CYS A 29 -1.97 1.53 -6.36
C CYS A 29 -2.31 0.77 -7.64
N ARG A 30 -1.53 0.94 -8.72
CA ARG A 30 -1.73 0.22 -9.98
C ARG A 30 -1.56 -1.29 -9.84
N ALA A 31 -0.61 -1.74 -9.02
CA ALA A 31 -0.42 -3.17 -8.77
C ALA A 31 -1.64 -3.77 -8.04
N VAL A 32 -2.19 -3.05 -7.05
CA VAL A 32 -3.42 -3.47 -6.36
C VAL A 32 -4.63 -3.47 -7.28
N GLU A 33 -4.81 -2.44 -8.12
CA GLU A 33 -5.87 -2.39 -9.14
C GLU A 33 -5.75 -3.59 -10.11
N THR A 34 -4.54 -3.89 -10.57
CA THR A 34 -4.28 -5.03 -11.46
C THR A 34 -4.68 -6.35 -10.80
N LEU A 35 -4.41 -6.55 -9.51
CA LEU A 35 -4.85 -7.74 -8.78
C LEU A 35 -6.38 -7.84 -8.71
N LEU A 36 -7.06 -6.73 -8.46
CA LEU A 36 -8.52 -6.68 -8.41
C LEU A 36 -9.14 -6.98 -9.78
N ASP A 37 -8.60 -6.39 -10.85
CA ASP A 37 -9.05 -6.59 -12.23
C ASP A 37 -8.85 -8.03 -12.71
N GLN A 38 -7.75 -8.68 -12.29
CA GLN A 38 -7.47 -10.09 -12.59
C GLN A 38 -8.26 -11.07 -11.69
N GLY A 39 -9.10 -10.57 -10.78
CA GLY A 39 -9.89 -11.40 -9.88
C GLY A 39 -9.09 -12.02 -8.73
N HIS A 40 -7.86 -11.57 -8.48
CA HIS A 40 -6.99 -12.02 -7.38
C HIS A 40 -7.39 -11.40 -6.03
N ARG A 41 -8.69 -11.40 -5.71
CA ARG A 41 -9.24 -10.83 -4.47
C ARG A 41 -8.65 -11.46 -3.21
N GLY A 42 -8.37 -12.77 -3.25
CA GLY A 42 -7.69 -13.48 -2.16
C GLY A 42 -6.28 -12.92 -1.90
N ALA A 43 -5.51 -12.62 -2.96
CA ALA A 43 -4.18 -12.02 -2.80
C ALA A 43 -4.26 -10.61 -2.20
N VAL A 44 -5.26 -9.81 -2.58
CA VAL A 44 -5.50 -8.48 -1.99
C VAL A 44 -5.88 -8.60 -0.50
N TYR A 45 -6.71 -9.58 -0.14
CA TYR A 45 -7.06 -9.83 1.27
C TYR A 45 -5.82 -10.18 2.10
N GLU A 46 -4.98 -11.09 1.60
CA GLU A 46 -3.72 -11.46 2.26
C GLU A 46 -2.76 -10.27 2.36
N LEU A 47 -2.67 -9.44 1.32
CA LEU A 47 -1.85 -8.22 1.30
C LEU A 47 -2.27 -7.24 2.41
N VAL A 48 -3.58 -7.04 2.60
CA VAL A 48 -4.12 -6.21 3.70
C VAL A 48 -3.82 -6.84 5.06
N GLY A 49 -3.94 -8.17 5.19
CA GLY A 49 -3.57 -8.90 6.40
C GLY A 49 -2.10 -8.69 6.77
N MET A 50 -1.20 -8.83 5.80
CA MET A 50 0.23 -8.59 5.96
C MET A 50 0.56 -7.14 6.34
N ALA A 51 -0.15 -6.16 5.80
CA ALA A 51 0.06 -4.75 6.13
C ALA A 51 -0.36 -4.39 7.57
N ARG A 52 -1.34 -5.10 8.13
CA ARG A 52 -1.99 -4.74 9.41
C ARG A 52 -1.64 -5.62 10.59
N VAL A 53 -1.36 -6.90 10.32
CA VAL A 53 -1.18 -7.91 11.36
C VAL A 53 0.29 -8.35 11.35
N PRO A 54 1.07 -7.99 12.39
CA PRO A 54 2.46 -8.41 12.49
C PRO A 54 2.60 -9.93 12.42
N GLY A 55 3.45 -10.41 11.51
CA GLY A 55 3.70 -11.84 11.34
C GLY A 55 2.64 -12.59 10.52
N HIS A 56 1.61 -11.92 9.99
CA HIS A 56 0.69 -12.54 9.05
C HIS A 56 1.45 -13.01 7.81
N GLN A 57 1.21 -14.27 7.43
CA GLN A 57 1.82 -14.89 6.24
C GLN A 57 0.74 -15.19 5.22
N PRO A 58 0.99 -14.93 3.93
CA PRO A 58 -0.01 -15.11 2.89
C PRO A 58 -0.34 -16.59 2.71
N ALA A 59 -1.63 -16.93 2.70
CA ALA A 59 -2.09 -18.30 2.49
C ALA A 59 -2.13 -18.72 1.01
N GLY A 60 -1.91 -20.01 0.74
CA GLY A 60 -2.07 -20.60 -0.58
C GLY A 60 -1.17 -19.97 -1.64
N MET A 61 -1.74 -19.70 -2.83
CA MET A 61 -1.00 -19.09 -3.95
C MET A 61 -0.83 -17.57 -3.83
N SER A 62 -1.42 -16.93 -2.82
CA SER A 62 -1.40 -15.48 -2.67
C SER A 62 0.03 -14.92 -2.56
N GLY A 63 0.91 -15.58 -1.81
CA GLY A 63 2.31 -15.16 -1.69
C GLY A 63 3.02 -15.10 -3.05
N ALA A 64 2.90 -16.18 -3.84
CA ALA A 64 3.49 -16.24 -5.18
C ALA A 64 2.89 -15.20 -6.14
N VAL A 65 1.60 -14.92 -6.05
CA VAL A 65 0.93 -13.88 -6.85
C VAL A 65 1.45 -12.49 -6.48
N LEU A 66 1.60 -12.20 -5.18
CA LEU A 66 2.09 -10.92 -4.68
C LEU A 66 3.57 -10.69 -4.98
N GLU A 67 4.40 -11.74 -4.93
CA GLU A 67 5.80 -11.68 -5.36
C GLU A 67 5.92 -11.43 -6.87
N ARG A 68 5.11 -12.12 -7.69
CA ARG A 68 5.12 -11.95 -9.16
C ARG A 68 4.80 -10.53 -9.59
N ILE A 69 3.92 -9.82 -8.86
CA ILE A 69 3.56 -8.43 -9.16
C ILE A 69 4.44 -7.40 -8.41
N GLY A 70 5.44 -7.86 -7.66
CA GLY A 70 6.42 -7.01 -7.00
C GLY A 70 5.96 -6.33 -5.71
N LEU A 71 4.84 -6.77 -5.12
CA LEU A 71 4.34 -6.25 -3.83
C LEU A 71 4.95 -6.99 -2.62
N LEU A 72 5.58 -8.14 -2.86
CA LEU A 72 6.41 -8.87 -1.91
C LEU A 72 7.81 -9.09 -2.47
N GLN A 73 8.78 -9.19 -1.57
CA GLN A 73 10.13 -9.63 -1.86
C GLN A 73 10.59 -10.61 -0.77
N ASN A 74 10.88 -11.85 -1.16
CA ASN A 74 11.26 -12.94 -0.25
C ASN A 74 10.24 -13.16 0.88
N GLY A 75 8.95 -13.15 0.55
CA GLY A 75 7.85 -13.29 1.51
C GLY A 75 7.61 -12.08 2.44
N LEU A 76 8.36 -10.99 2.27
CA LEU A 76 8.22 -9.78 3.08
C LEU A 76 7.63 -8.63 2.27
N LEU A 77 6.83 -7.82 2.94
CA LEU A 77 6.17 -6.65 2.38
C LEU A 77 7.10 -5.44 2.54
N HIS A 78 7.29 -4.67 1.48
CA HIS A 78 8.07 -3.43 1.56
C HIS A 78 7.36 -2.41 2.47
N GLN A 79 8.11 -1.60 3.20
CA GLN A 79 7.54 -0.65 4.16
C GLN A 79 6.54 0.30 3.50
N ASP A 80 6.87 0.83 2.33
CA ASP A 80 5.98 1.71 1.56
C ASP A 80 4.72 0.98 1.10
N THR A 81 4.83 -0.30 0.73
CA THR A 81 3.67 -1.14 0.37
C THR A 81 2.72 -1.28 1.55
N ALA A 82 3.24 -1.51 2.76
CA ALA A 82 2.42 -1.68 3.95
C ALA A 82 1.65 -0.38 4.25
N ALA A 83 2.36 0.74 4.21
CA ALA A 83 1.79 2.06 4.48
C ALA A 83 0.69 2.42 3.47
N VAL A 84 0.96 2.23 2.17
CA VAL A 84 -0.01 2.53 1.10
C VAL A 84 -1.23 1.61 1.19
N VAL A 85 -1.04 0.29 1.33
CA VAL A 85 -2.15 -0.67 1.42
C VAL A 85 -3.03 -0.39 2.64
N ASP A 86 -2.44 -0.10 3.80
CA ASP A 86 -3.21 0.23 5.00
C ASP A 86 -4.02 1.53 4.82
N ALA A 87 -3.44 2.52 4.13
CA ALA A 87 -4.13 3.76 3.77
C ALA A 87 -5.25 3.53 2.73
N MET A 88 -5.09 2.60 1.78
CA MET A 88 -6.09 2.32 0.75
C MET A 88 -7.37 1.64 1.31
N PHE A 89 -7.22 0.75 2.29
CA PHE A 89 -8.28 -0.19 2.70
C PHE A 89 -8.84 0.06 4.11
N ASP A 90 -9.10 1.31 4.53
CA ASP A 90 -9.61 1.61 5.89
C ASP A 90 -10.84 0.78 6.29
N ALA A 91 -11.18 0.82 7.57
CA ALA A 91 -12.38 0.24 8.17
C ALA A 91 -13.70 0.52 7.41
N GLU A 92 -13.76 1.56 6.56
CA GLU A 92 -14.93 1.91 5.73
C GLU A 92 -14.94 1.29 4.32
N GLY A 93 -13.92 0.50 3.96
CA GLY A 93 -13.97 -0.42 2.84
C GLY A 93 -13.67 0.14 1.45
N THR A 94 -13.64 1.45 1.21
CA THR A 94 -13.09 2.03 -0.03
C THR A 94 -12.87 3.53 0.15
N SER A 95 -11.62 4.01 0.08
CA SER A 95 -11.25 5.35 -0.44
C SER A 95 -9.76 5.61 -0.22
N VAL A 96 -9.02 5.79 -1.30
CA VAL A 96 -7.68 6.37 -1.29
C VAL A 96 -7.85 7.86 -0.97
N VAL A 97 -7.77 8.24 0.31
CA VAL A 97 -7.81 9.66 0.70
C VAL A 97 -6.38 10.16 0.84
N VAL A 98 -5.87 10.73 -0.25
CA VAL A 98 -4.62 11.50 -0.27
C VAL A 98 -4.84 12.75 0.59
N ALA A 99 -4.05 12.93 1.65
CA ALA A 99 -4.20 14.10 2.54
C ALA A 99 -3.68 15.39 1.88
N ALA A 100 -2.69 15.27 0.98
CA ALA A 100 -2.24 16.31 0.07
C ALA A 100 -1.22 15.72 -0.94
N VAL A 101 -1.30 16.16 -2.20
CA VAL A 101 -0.18 16.08 -3.15
C VAL A 101 0.49 17.44 -3.09
N PHE A 102 1.74 17.50 -2.60
CA PHE A 102 2.51 18.73 -2.62
C PHE A 102 3.36 18.72 -3.89
N ALA A 103 2.97 19.54 -4.88
CA ALA A 103 3.74 19.83 -6.10
C ALA A 103 4.63 21.06 -5.91
#